data_AF-X0WAP8-F1
#
_entry.id   AF-X0WAP8-F1
#
_cell.length_a   1.000
_cell.length_b   1.000
_cell.length_c   1.000
_cell.angle_alpha   90.00
_cell.angle_beta   90.00
_cell.angle_gamma   90.00
#
_symmetry.space_group_name_H-M   'P 1'
#
loop_
_entity.id
_entity.type
_entity.pdbx_description
1 polymer ?
#
loop_
_entity_poly.entity_id
_entity_poly.type
_entity_poly.pdbx_seq_one_letter_code
_entity_poly.pdbx_strand_id
1 'polypeptide(L)' 'PGFASRMFSALSNAGINIELITTSEIRITCIVNEDKVTEAVQALHKAFELEE' A
#
# COMPACT_ATOMS: atom_id res chain seq x y z
N PRO A 1 -10.55 9.74 -7.36
CA PRO A 1 -9.70 10.59 -6.48
C PRO A 1 -9.65 10.00 -5.06
N GLY A 2 -8.46 9.85 -4.46
CA GLY A 2 -8.32 9.32 -3.09
C GLY A 2 -7.76 7.89 -2.97
N PHE A 3 -7.46 7.20 -4.08
CA PHE A 3 -6.82 5.88 -4.07
C PHE A 3 -5.44 5.93 -3.40
N ALA A 4 -4.59 6.90 -3.76
CA ALA A 4 -3.28 7.10 -3.14
C ALA A 4 -3.40 7.33 -1.63
N SER A 5 -4.28 8.23 -1.21
CA SER A 5 -4.53 8.54 0.20
C SER A 5 -4.96 7.30 0.98
N ARG A 6 -5.85 6.48 0.41
CA ARG A 6 -6.30 5.23 1.03
C ARG A 6 -5.16 4.23 1.15
N MET A 7 -4.36 4.05 0.09
CA MET A 7 -3.19 3.17 0.07
C MET A 7 -2.18 3.56 1.16
N PHE A 8 -1.81 4.83 1.24
CA PHE A 8 -0.82 5.31 2.22
C PHE A 8 -1.34 5.21 3.65
N SER A 9 -2.63 5.50 3.87
CA SER A 9 -3.25 5.33 5.19
C SER A 9 -3.27 3.87 5.62
N ALA A 10 -3.55 2.94 4.71
CA ALA A 10 -3.55 1.51 5.01
C ALA A 10 -2.17 1.00 5.43
N LEU A 11 -1.12 1.37 4.68
CA LEU A 11 0.26 1.02 5.02
C LEU A 11 0.70 1.66 6.33
N SER A 12 0.38 2.94 6.55
CA SER A 12 0.71 3.64 7.79
C SER A 12 0.01 3.05 9.02
N ASN A 13 -1.27 2.69 8.91
CA ASN A 13 -2.03 2.05 9.99
C ASN A 13 -1.50 0.65 10.34
N ALA A 14 -0.90 -0.04 9.37
CA ALA A 14 -0.19 -1.31 9.59
C ALA A 14 1.25 -1.11 10.10
N GLY A 15 1.69 0.13 10.34
CA GLY A 15 3.06 0.41 10.80
C GLY A 15 4.13 0.13 9.75
N ILE A 16 3.77 0.15 8.46
CA ILE A 16 4.67 -0.12 7.34
C ILE A 16 5.20 1.20 6.80
N ASN A 17 6.52 1.37 6.88
CA ASN A 17 7.19 2.53 6.32
C ASN A 17 7.33 2.40 4.79
N ILE A 18 7.07 3.47 4.06
CA ILE A 18 7.26 3.54 2.61
C ILE A 18 8.60 4.23 2.35
N GLU A 19 9.52 3.55 1.68
CA GLU A 19 10.85 4.07 1.36
C GLU A 19 10.85 4.92 0.10
N LEU A 20 10.05 4.51 -0.90
CA LEU A 20 9.97 5.18 -2.18
C LEU A 20 8.61 4.97 -2.83
N ILE A 21 8.12 6.01 -3.50
CA ILE A 21 6.86 6.00 -4.24
C ILE A 21 7.16 6.33 -5.70
N THR A 22 6.67 5.51 -6.62
CA THR A 22 6.58 5.86 -8.05
C THR A 22 5.14 5.76 -8.53
N THR A 23 4.77 6.60 -9.50
CA THR A 23 3.38 6.69 -9.96
C THR A 23 3.32 6.81 -11.48
N SER A 24 2.31 6.17 -12.09
CA SER A 24 1.80 6.48 -13.42
C SER A 24 0.32 6.89 -13.31
N GLU A 25 -0.32 7.19 -14.44
CA GLU A 25 -1.74 7.58 -14.47
C GLU A 25 -2.67 6.54 -13.83
N ILE A 26 -2.32 5.25 -13.91
CA ILE A 26 -3.15 4.13 -13.45
C ILE A 26 -2.50 3.25 -12.38
N ARG A 27 -1.28 3.58 -11.93
CA ARG A 27 -0.52 2.71 -11.00
C ARG A 27 0.26 3.52 -9.98
N ILE A 28 0.28 3.03 -8.75
CA ILE A 28 1.14 3.51 -7.67
C ILE A 28 1.97 2.31 -7.21
N THR A 29 3.29 2.48 -7.15
CA THR A 29 4.23 1.47 -6.64
C THR A 29 4.89 2.04 -5.39
N CYS A 30 4.91 1.25 -4.32
CA CYS A 30 5.59 1.59 -3.07
C CYS A 30 6.69 0.56 -2.80
N ILE A 31 7.89 1.05 -2.47
CA ILE A 31 8.99 0.23 -1.96
C ILE A 31 8.90 0.21 -0.44
N VAL A 32 8.96 -0.98 0.14
CA VAL A 32 8.88 -1.24 1.58
C VAL A 32 9.93 -2.29 1.94
N ASN A 33 10.22 -2.45 3.23
CA ASN A 33 11.12 -3.50 3.70
C ASN A 33 10.57 -4.90 3.33
N GLU A 34 11.47 -5.80 2.94
CA GLU A 34 11.16 -7.14 2.45
C GLU A 34 10.37 -7.96 3.48
N ASP A 35 10.72 -7.84 4.77
CA ASP A 35 10.04 -8.49 5.88
C ASP A 35 8.58 -8.04 6.08
N LYS A 36 8.22 -6.88 5.52
CA LYS A 36 6.89 -6.27 5.59
C LYS A 36 6.03 -6.47 4.35
N VAL A 37 6.55 -7.08 3.29
CA VAL A 37 5.82 -7.22 2.01
C VAL A 37 4.51 -7.97 2.19
N THR A 38 4.50 -9.11 2.90
CA THR A 38 3.28 -9.90 3.12
C THR A 38 2.22 -9.12 3.90
N GLU A 39 2.63 -8.40 4.95
CA GLU A 39 1.75 -7.55 5.76
C GLU A 39 1.21 -6.37 4.93
N ALA A 40 2.05 -5.77 4.08
CA ALA A 40 1.67 -4.69 3.18
C ALA A 40 0.59 -5.14 2.18
N VAL A 41 0.78 -6.29 1.54
CA VAL A 41 -0.17 -6.86 0.59
C VAL A 41 -1.50 -7.13 1.29
N GLN A 42 -1.50 -7.76 2.46
CA GLN A 42 -2.73 -8.04 3.22
C GLN A 42 -3.46 -6.76 3.65
N ALA A 43 -2.72 -5.75 4.14
CA ALA A 43 -3.30 -4.46 4.53
C ALA A 43 -3.96 -3.76 3.33
N LEU A 44 -3.33 -3.82 2.16
CA LEU A 44 -3.86 -3.23 0.93
C LEU A 44 -5.07 -4.01 0.41
N HIS A 45 -5.05 -5.34 0.36
CA HIS A 45 -6.22 -6.14 -0.02
C HIS A 45 -7.43 -5.82 0.86
N LYS A 46 -7.22 -5.75 2.18
CA LYS A 46 -8.28 -5.38 3.13
C LYS A 46 -8.79 -3.95 2.91
N ALA A 47 -7.89 -2.99 2.70
CA ALA A 47 -8.28 -1.58 2.53
C ALA A 47 -9.04 -1.31 1.22
N PHE A 48 -8.81 -2.12 0.19
CA PHE A 48 -9.48 -2.00 -1.10
C PHE A 48 -10.60 -3.03 -1.30
N GLU A 49 -10.95 -3.81 -0.27
CA GLU A 49 -12.01 -4.82 -0.31
C GLU A 49 -11.84 -5.78 -1.51
N LEU A 50 -10.58 -6.07 -1.86
CA LEU A 50 -10.24 -7.00 -2.93
C LEU A 50 -10.33 -8.42 -2.35
N GLU A 51 -11.51 -9.01 -2.43
CA GLU A 51 -11.73 -10.43 -2.13
C GLU A 51 -10.99 -11.29 -3.17
N GLU A 52 -9.99 -12.07 -2.71
CA GLU A 52 -9.49 -13.28 -3.36
C GLU A 52 -9.39 -14.41 -2.33
#